data_AF-A0A8B9LP28-F1
#
_entry.id   AF-A0A8B9LP28-F1
#
_cell.length_a   1.000
_cell.length_b   1.000
_cell.length_c   1.000
_cell.angle_alpha   90.00
_cell.angle_beta   90.00
_cell.angle_gamma   90.00
#
_symmetry.space_group_name_H-M   'P 1'
#
loop_
_entity.id
_entity.type
_entity.pdbx_description
1 polymer ?
#
loop_
_entity_poly.entity_id
_entity_poly.type
_entity_poly.pdbx_seq_one_letter_code
_entity_poly.pdbx_strand_id
1 'polypeptide(L)'
;MSQSSLTQAQWCNVAYWEHRTRVGRLYPVYDSSLSIFYDLPQGTGLCLGLLPLPARSSSVQRARGKIGHGILLSREPDGVWAYNRSQHPVFVNSPTLDPQHCRNLTVRRVMPGYSIKVFDYEKSCQIRHPGDSAYLEGPYDPNSVRISFAKGWGPCYSRQFITSCPCWLEILLNNHR
;
A
#
# COMPACT_ATOMS: atom_id res chain seq x y z
N MET A 1 -1.15 -40.20 8.30
CA MET A 1 -0.39 -38.96 8.54
C MET A 1 -1.18 -37.81 7.93
N SER A 2 -1.85 -37.03 8.77
CA SER A 2 -2.81 -35.99 8.40
C SER A 2 -2.10 -34.66 8.14
N GLN A 3 -1.99 -34.25 6.88
CA GLN A 3 -1.77 -32.84 6.53
C GLN A 3 -3.13 -32.17 6.41
N SER A 4 -3.63 -31.63 7.52
CA SER A 4 -4.67 -30.61 7.48
C SER A 4 -4.07 -29.38 6.84
N SER A 5 -4.33 -29.18 5.54
CA SER A 5 -4.12 -27.91 4.86
C SER A 5 -5.02 -26.87 5.52
N LEU A 6 -4.51 -26.17 6.53
CA LEU A 6 -5.11 -24.93 7.02
C LEU A 6 -5.16 -23.99 5.81
N THR A 7 -6.34 -23.83 5.22
CA THR A 7 -6.58 -22.85 4.16
C THR A 7 -6.18 -21.49 4.71
N GLN A 8 -5.07 -20.94 4.22
CA GLN A 8 -4.55 -19.68 4.72
C GLN A 8 -5.57 -18.59 4.44
N ALA A 9 -6.11 -17.96 5.49
CA ALA A 9 -7.15 -16.96 5.34
C ALA A 9 -6.62 -15.71 4.62
N GLN A 10 -7.42 -15.17 3.70
CA GLN A 10 -7.10 -13.93 3.00
C GLN A 10 -7.00 -12.78 3.99
N TRP A 11 -5.85 -12.10 4.03
CA TRP A 11 -5.60 -11.04 5.01
C TRP A 11 -5.63 -9.64 4.42
N CYS A 12 -5.46 -9.49 3.09
CA CYS A 12 -5.72 -8.23 2.42
C CYS A 12 -6.09 -8.39 0.95
N ASN A 13 -6.52 -7.28 0.34
CA ASN A 13 -6.57 -7.09 -1.10
C ASN A 13 -5.63 -5.95 -1.50
N VAL A 14 -4.96 -6.09 -2.63
CA VAL A 14 -4.15 -5.01 -3.23
C VAL A 14 -4.81 -4.52 -4.51
N ALA A 15 -5.07 -3.22 -4.60
CA ALA A 15 -5.50 -2.53 -5.80
C ALA A 15 -4.35 -1.69 -6.37
N TYR A 16 -4.15 -1.77 -7.69
CA TYR A 16 -3.22 -0.88 -8.38
C TYR A 16 -3.99 0.23 -9.11
N TRP A 17 -3.44 1.44 -9.04
CA TRP A 17 -4.06 2.64 -9.57
C TRP A 17 -3.06 3.45 -10.38
N GLU A 18 -3.56 3.98 -11.51
CA GLU A 18 -2.88 4.98 -12.32
C GLU A 18 -3.76 6.25 -12.26
N HIS A 19 -3.29 7.29 -11.57
CA HIS A 19 -4.10 8.45 -11.23
C HIS A 19 -5.39 8.09 -10.47
N ARG A 20 -6.56 8.36 -11.06
CA ARG A 20 -7.90 8.06 -10.51
C ARG A 20 -8.47 6.73 -11.03
N THR A 21 -7.73 6.04 -11.89
CA THR A 21 -8.22 4.86 -12.61
C THR A 21 -7.65 3.60 -11.98
N ARG A 22 -8.54 2.68 -11.56
CA ARG A 22 -8.13 1.35 -11.11
C ARG A 22 -7.67 0.54 -12.31
N VAL A 23 -6.52 -0.11 -12.18
CA VAL A 23 -5.86 -0.84 -13.26
C VAL A 23 -5.75 -2.31 -12.88
N GLY A 24 -6.42 -3.16 -13.64
CA GLY A 24 -6.55 -4.58 -13.32
C GLY A 24 -7.58 -4.86 -12.23
N ARG A 25 -7.58 -6.12 -11.77
CA ARG A 25 -8.45 -6.60 -10.69
C ARG A 25 -7.85 -6.36 -9.31
N LEU A 26 -8.67 -6.47 -8.27
CA LEU A 26 -8.15 -6.64 -6.90
C LEU A 26 -7.34 -7.93 -6.82
N TYR A 27 -6.16 -7.85 -6.22
CA TYR A 27 -5.29 -8.99 -5.99
C TYR A 27 -5.46 -9.46 -4.53
N PRO A 28 -6.14 -10.60 -4.29
CA PRO A 28 -6.28 -11.15 -2.94
C PRO A 28 -4.95 -11.74 -2.47
N VAL A 29 -4.62 -11.54 -1.19
CA VAL A 29 -3.38 -12.02 -0.59
C VAL A 29 -3.67 -13.01 0.53
N TYR A 30 -3.13 -14.22 0.37
CA TYR A 30 -3.27 -15.33 1.31
C TYR A 30 -1.93 -15.59 2.03
N ASP A 31 -0.84 -15.67 1.26
CA ASP A 31 0.52 -15.85 1.77
C ASP A 31 0.93 -14.76 2.76
N SER A 32 1.83 -15.07 3.70
CA SER A 32 2.30 -14.08 4.68
C SER A 32 3.03 -12.91 4.04
N SER A 33 3.51 -13.05 2.81
CA SER A 33 4.15 -11.96 2.08
C SER A 33 3.76 -11.94 0.61
N LEU A 34 3.75 -10.74 0.02
CA LEU A 34 3.48 -10.48 -1.39
C LEU A 34 4.55 -9.56 -1.97
N SER A 35 5.24 -10.04 -3.00
CA SER A 35 6.13 -9.23 -3.82
C SER A 35 5.32 -8.50 -4.89
N ILE A 36 5.48 -7.17 -4.98
CA ILE A 36 4.80 -6.30 -5.95
C ILE A 36 5.87 -5.55 -6.74
N PHE A 37 5.92 -5.74 -8.06
CA PHE A 37 7.03 -5.28 -8.90
C PHE A 37 6.57 -4.87 -10.31
N TYR A 38 7.44 -4.23 -11.08
CA TYR A 38 7.14 -3.85 -12.46
C TYR A 38 7.20 -5.04 -13.40
N ASP A 39 8.40 -5.60 -13.57
CA ASP A 39 8.66 -6.73 -14.45
C ASP A 39 9.91 -7.45 -13.92
N LEU A 40 9.75 -8.72 -13.56
CA LEU A 40 10.80 -9.58 -13.04
C LEU A 40 10.64 -10.96 -13.67
N PRO A 41 11.64 -11.46 -14.43
CA PRO A 41 11.54 -12.74 -15.15
C PRO A 41 11.24 -13.95 -14.26
N GLN A 42 11.62 -13.90 -12.98
CA GLN A 42 11.37 -14.96 -11.99
C GLN A 42 10.61 -14.43 -10.75
N GLY A 43 9.91 -13.30 -10.90
CA GLY A 43 9.16 -12.71 -9.79
C GLY A 43 7.88 -13.50 -9.50
N THR A 44 7.74 -14.01 -8.28
CA THR A 44 6.44 -14.47 -7.76
C THR A 44 5.70 -13.30 -7.12
N GLY A 45 4.39 -13.20 -7.35
CA GLY A 45 3.53 -12.15 -6.80
C GLY A 45 2.86 -11.26 -7.85
N LEU A 46 2.63 -9.99 -7.52
CA LEU A 46 1.88 -9.05 -8.35
C LEU A 46 2.81 -8.30 -9.32
N CYS A 47 2.83 -8.75 -10.58
CA CYS A 47 3.53 -8.08 -11.68
C CYS A 47 2.66 -6.96 -12.29
N LEU A 48 3.04 -5.71 -12.06
CA LEU A 48 2.32 -4.53 -12.55
C LEU A 48 2.54 -4.29 -14.05
N GLY A 49 3.62 -4.83 -14.62
CA GLY A 49 4.00 -4.77 -16.03
C GLY A 49 2.99 -5.42 -16.96
N LEU A 50 2.36 -6.50 -16.51
CA LEU A 50 1.38 -7.30 -17.27
C LEU A 50 -0.04 -6.72 -17.26
N LEU A 51 -0.30 -5.67 -16.49
CA LEU A 51 -1.66 -5.13 -16.35
C LEU A 51 -2.08 -4.36 -17.63
N PRO A 52 -3.18 -4.78 -18.29
CA PRO A 52 -3.62 -4.20 -19.56
C PRO A 52 -4.30 -2.83 -19.37
N LEU A 53 -3.99 -1.87 -20.24
CA LEU A 53 -4.74 -0.61 -20.39
C LEU A 53 -4.49 0.02 -21.78
N PRO A 54 -5.52 0.59 -22.43
CA PRO A 54 -5.38 1.26 -23.72
C PRO A 54 -4.88 2.70 -23.49
N ALA A 55 -3.65 2.97 -23.93
CA ALA A 55 -2.96 4.27 -23.89
C ALA A 55 -2.69 4.87 -22.50
N ARG A 56 -1.42 4.83 -22.08
CA ARG A 56 -0.93 5.48 -20.85
C ARG A 56 -0.30 6.83 -21.15
N SER A 57 -0.44 7.78 -20.23
CA SER A 57 0.28 9.07 -20.31
C SER A 57 1.79 8.90 -20.11
N SER A 58 2.57 9.86 -20.62
CA SER A 58 4.04 9.86 -20.46
C SER A 58 4.51 9.97 -19.01
N SER A 59 3.69 10.58 -18.12
CA SER A 59 3.99 10.65 -16.69
C SER A 59 3.84 9.28 -16.02
N VAL A 60 2.82 8.51 -16.39
CA VAL A 60 2.58 7.15 -15.90
C VAL A 60 3.66 6.20 -16.40
N GLN A 61 3.99 6.22 -17.70
CA GLN A 61 5.05 5.37 -18.25
C GLN A 61 6.40 5.60 -17.54
N ARG A 62 6.78 6.86 -17.32
CA ARG A 62 8.01 7.20 -16.58
C ARG A 62 7.95 6.75 -15.11
N ALA A 63 6.79 6.81 -14.46
CA ALA A 63 6.65 6.35 -13.09
C ALA A 63 6.68 4.82 -12.98
N ARG A 64 6.05 4.10 -13.91
CA ARG A 64 6.09 2.64 -14.03
C ARG A 64 7.52 2.11 -14.18
N GLY A 65 8.31 2.75 -15.05
CA GLY A 65 9.74 2.43 -15.20
C GLY A 65 10.58 2.59 -13.94
N LYS A 66 10.08 3.34 -12.94
CA LYS A 66 10.73 3.54 -11.63
C LYS A 66 10.30 2.53 -10.57
N ILE A 67 9.30 1.69 -10.83
CA ILE A 67 8.85 0.68 -9.88
C ILE A 67 9.93 -0.39 -9.72
N GLY A 68 10.49 -0.92 -10.82
CA GLY A 68 11.55 -1.94 -10.78
C GLY A 68 11.16 -3.15 -9.91
N HIS A 69 11.99 -3.52 -8.94
CA HIS A 69 11.70 -4.58 -7.96
C HIS A 69 10.58 -4.23 -6.96
N GLY A 70 10.08 -2.99 -6.99
CA GLY A 70 8.93 -2.50 -6.25
C GLY A 70 9.06 -2.68 -4.74
N ILE A 71 8.06 -3.31 -4.13
CA ILE A 71 8.01 -3.55 -2.68
C ILE A 71 7.79 -5.04 -2.37
N LEU A 72 8.19 -5.45 -1.19
CA LEU A 72 7.70 -6.66 -0.53
C LEU A 72 6.75 -6.22 0.58
N LEU A 73 5.50 -6.67 0.53
CA LEU A 73 4.51 -6.47 1.58
C LEU A 73 4.48 -7.71 2.45
N SER A 74 4.62 -7.57 3.77
CA SER A 74 4.75 -8.68 4.72
C SER A 74 3.76 -8.53 5.86
N ARG A 75 3.04 -9.60 6.19
CA ARG A 75 2.19 -9.72 7.37
C ARG A 75 2.99 -10.38 8.47
N GLU A 76 3.27 -9.62 9.52
CA GLU A 76 4.09 -10.02 10.66
C GLU A 76 3.27 -9.98 11.96
N PRO A 77 3.76 -10.55 13.07
CA PRO A 77 3.00 -10.61 14.32
C PRO A 77 2.60 -9.25 14.87
N ASP A 78 3.41 -8.22 14.62
CA ASP A 78 3.24 -6.87 15.16
C ASP A 78 2.60 -5.88 14.17
N GLY A 79 2.27 -6.31 12.96
CA GLY A 79 1.69 -5.45 11.94
C GLY A 79 1.94 -5.90 10.51
N VAL A 80 1.69 -4.98 9.58
CA VAL A 80 2.01 -5.12 8.16
C VAL A 80 3.19 -4.22 7.83
N TRP A 81 4.19 -4.79 7.16
CA TRP A 81 5.42 -4.12 6.78
C TRP A 81 5.53 -3.98 5.26
N ALA A 82 6.10 -2.87 4.81
CA ALA A 82 6.51 -2.68 3.43
C ALA A 82 8.02 -2.47 3.35
N TYR A 83 8.68 -3.32 2.57
CA TYR A 83 10.12 -3.26 2.31
C TYR A 83 10.34 -2.69 0.91
N ASN A 84 11.00 -1.54 0.81
CA ASN A 84 11.26 -0.90 -0.48
C ASN A 84 12.47 -1.57 -1.16
N ARG A 85 12.19 -2.36 -2.20
CA ARG A 85 13.22 -3.03 -3.02
C ARG A 85 13.53 -2.26 -4.31
N SER A 86 12.77 -1.21 -4.62
CA SER A 86 12.99 -0.38 -5.80
C SER A 86 14.19 0.55 -5.63
N GLN A 87 14.68 1.10 -6.76
CA GLN A 87 15.76 2.10 -6.76
C GLN A 87 15.25 3.53 -6.50
N HIS A 88 13.97 3.68 -6.16
CA HIS A 88 13.33 4.98 -5.95
C HIS A 88 12.58 5.01 -4.62
N PRO A 89 12.34 6.20 -4.04
CA PRO A 89 11.55 6.28 -2.82
C PRO A 89 10.09 5.88 -3.09
N VAL A 90 9.49 5.23 -2.10
CA VAL A 90 8.03 5.07 -2.02
C VAL A 90 7.47 5.97 -0.92
N PHE A 91 6.20 6.33 -1.04
CA PHE A 91 5.54 7.27 -0.15
C PHE A 91 4.31 6.60 0.43
N VAL A 92 4.20 6.57 1.74
CA VAL A 92 3.20 5.77 2.46
C VAL A 92 2.33 6.68 3.30
N ASN A 93 1.02 6.46 3.21
CA ASN A 93 0.04 6.97 4.15
C ASN A 93 -0.74 5.80 4.74
N SER A 94 -0.99 5.84 6.04
CA SER A 94 -1.75 4.81 6.73
C SER A 94 -2.33 5.36 8.03
N PRO A 95 -3.51 4.87 8.44
CA PRO A 95 -4.15 5.21 9.71
C PRO A 95 -3.28 5.10 10.96
N THR A 96 -2.34 4.17 10.98
CA THR A 96 -1.55 3.84 12.17
C THR A 96 -0.14 4.44 12.15
N LEU A 97 0.19 5.19 11.09
CA LEU A 97 1.45 5.92 10.99
C LEU A 97 1.42 7.26 11.73
N ASP A 98 0.24 7.83 11.94
CA ASP A 98 0.14 9.09 12.66
C ASP A 98 0.39 8.88 14.16
N PRO A 99 1.18 9.76 14.81
CA PRO A 99 1.15 9.87 16.25
C PRO A 99 -0.28 10.24 16.66
N GLN A 100 -0.77 9.63 17.74
CA GLN A 100 -2.07 9.98 18.32
C GLN A 100 -2.18 11.51 18.43
N HIS A 101 -3.34 12.07 18.06
CA HIS A 101 -3.69 13.50 18.07
C HIS A 101 -3.29 14.35 16.83
N CYS A 102 -2.66 13.79 15.79
CA CYS A 102 -2.43 14.53 14.55
C CYS A 102 -3.63 14.43 13.59
N ARG A 103 -4.27 15.57 13.30
CA ARG A 103 -5.38 15.69 12.31
C ARG A 103 -4.92 15.79 10.85
N ASN A 104 -3.61 15.73 10.60
CA ASN A 104 -3.05 16.04 9.28
C ASN A 104 -2.64 14.76 8.55
N LEU A 105 -2.91 14.71 7.25
CA LEU A 105 -2.47 13.64 6.36
C LEU A 105 -0.94 13.51 6.40
N THR A 106 -0.42 12.49 7.09
CA THR A 106 1.02 12.19 7.07
C THR A 106 1.37 11.24 5.96
N VAL A 107 2.34 11.66 5.14
CA VAL A 107 2.93 10.84 4.08
C VAL A 107 4.41 10.63 4.38
N ARG A 108 4.77 9.40 4.76
CA ARG A 108 6.15 9.03 5.09
C ARG A 108 6.90 8.57 3.84
N ARG A 109 8.10 9.11 3.63
CA ARG A 109 9.00 8.71 2.55
C ARG A 109 9.88 7.55 3.01
N VAL A 110 9.90 6.46 2.23
CA VAL A 110 10.73 5.28 2.48
C VAL A 110 11.76 5.15 1.36
N MET A 111 13.04 5.22 1.73
CA MET A 111 14.15 5.17 0.77
C MET A 111 14.41 3.75 0.26
N PRO A 112 15.08 3.57 -0.89
CA PRO A 112 15.55 2.26 -1.36
C PRO A 112 16.30 1.49 -0.27
N GLY A 113 15.96 0.21 -0.07
CA GLY A 113 16.58 -0.65 0.94
C GLY A 113 16.02 -0.51 2.36
N TYR A 114 15.15 0.48 2.61
CA TYR A 114 14.51 0.67 3.92
C TYR A 114 13.13 0.00 3.97
N SER A 115 12.68 -0.27 5.20
CA SER A 115 11.34 -0.77 5.49
C SER A 115 10.57 0.18 6.39
N ILE A 116 9.25 -0.01 6.43
CA ILE A 116 8.38 0.68 7.38
C ILE A 116 7.22 -0.24 7.76
N LYS A 117 6.83 -0.21 9.04
CA LYS A 117 5.57 -0.79 9.50
C LYS A 117 4.43 0.09 8.99
N VAL A 118 3.79 -0.33 7.91
CA VAL A 118 2.71 0.42 7.27
C VAL A 118 1.39 0.27 8.00
N PHE A 119 1.20 -0.77 8.80
CA PHE A 119 0.02 -0.92 9.63
C PHE A 119 0.38 -1.56 10.96
N ASP A 120 0.06 -0.90 12.08
CA ASP A 120 0.34 -1.40 13.43
C ASP A 120 -0.95 -1.92 14.08
N TYR A 121 -0.96 -3.20 14.47
CA TYR A 121 -2.16 -3.83 15.00
C TYR A 121 -2.59 -3.26 16.34
N GLU A 122 -1.64 -2.90 17.21
CA GLU A 122 -1.94 -2.34 18.52
C GLU A 122 -2.57 -0.95 18.38
N LYS A 123 -1.97 -0.09 17.54
CA LYS A 123 -2.54 1.24 17.25
C LYS A 123 -3.90 1.15 16.57
N SER A 124 -4.12 0.14 15.73
CA SER A 124 -5.41 -0.04 15.05
C SER A 124 -6.55 -0.35 16.03
N CYS A 125 -6.27 -1.01 17.16
CA CYS A 125 -7.24 -1.21 18.24
C CYS A 125 -7.63 0.13 18.87
N GLN A 126 -6.63 0.98 19.12
CA GLN A 126 -6.81 2.26 19.81
C GLN A 126 -7.69 3.23 19.00
N ILE A 127 -7.46 3.30 17.68
CA ILE A 127 -8.23 4.15 16.75
C ILE A 127 -9.71 3.74 16.67
N ARG A 128 -10.04 2.48 16.95
CA ARG A 128 -11.42 1.96 16.89
C ARG A 128 -12.25 2.22 18.14
N HIS A 129 -11.65 2.76 19.21
CA HIS A 129 -12.41 3.09 20.41
C HIS A 129 -13.26 4.36 20.19
N PRO A 130 -14.57 4.36 20.51
CA PRO A 130 -15.52 5.40 20.08
C PRO A 130 -15.40 6.77 20.78
N GLY A 131 -14.31 7.02 21.54
CA GLY A 131 -14.13 8.24 22.33
C GLY A 131 -13.70 9.46 21.51
N ASP A 132 -13.03 9.26 20.37
CA ASP A 132 -12.49 10.34 19.56
C ASP A 132 -13.37 10.62 18.33
N SER A 133 -14.50 11.27 18.57
CA SER A 133 -15.43 11.79 17.55
C SER A 133 -14.82 12.84 16.59
N ALA A 134 -13.53 13.15 16.71
CA ALA A 134 -12.85 14.19 15.93
C ALA A 134 -12.21 13.70 14.62
N TYR A 135 -12.18 12.40 14.33
CA TYR A 135 -11.58 11.83 13.11
C TYR A 135 -12.57 11.67 11.93
N LEU A 136 -13.83 12.10 12.10
CA LEU A 136 -14.96 11.62 11.30
C LEU A 136 -15.54 12.63 10.29
N GLU A 137 -14.74 13.55 9.74
CA GLU A 137 -15.22 14.45 8.67
C GLU A 137 -14.69 14.04 7.30
N GLY A 138 -15.09 12.85 6.85
CA GLY A 138 -14.87 12.36 5.48
C GLY A 138 -14.93 10.84 5.33
N PRO A 139 -15.06 10.31 4.10
CA PRO A 139 -14.95 8.88 3.84
C PRO A 139 -13.50 8.42 4.06
N TYR A 140 -13.19 8.03 5.28
CA TYR A 140 -11.91 7.51 5.71
C TYR A 140 -12.04 6.00 6.01
N ASP A 141 -11.23 5.18 5.35
CA ASP A 141 -11.17 3.75 5.64
C ASP A 141 -10.03 3.47 6.64
N PRO A 142 -10.33 3.08 7.89
CA PRO A 142 -9.33 2.81 8.92
C PRO A 142 -8.48 1.56 8.65
N ASN A 143 -8.78 0.81 7.57
CA ASN A 143 -8.06 -0.41 7.18
C ASN A 143 -7.38 -0.27 5.81
N SER A 144 -7.34 0.94 5.25
CA SER A 144 -6.71 1.21 3.97
C SER A 144 -5.33 1.83 4.14
N VAL A 145 -4.32 1.18 3.59
CA VAL A 145 -2.96 1.70 3.48
C VAL A 145 -2.72 2.10 2.03
N ARG A 146 -2.11 3.27 1.83
CA ARG A 146 -1.86 3.82 0.50
C ARG A 146 -0.38 4.04 0.26
N ILE A 147 0.13 3.52 -0.87
CA ILE A 147 1.56 3.58 -1.22
C ILE A 147 1.74 4.11 -2.64
N SER A 148 2.42 5.24 -2.81
CA SER A 148 2.78 5.79 -4.12
C SER A 148 4.22 5.49 -4.49
N PHE A 149 4.45 5.11 -5.75
CA PHE A 149 5.79 4.86 -6.28
C PHE A 149 6.43 6.14 -6.81
N ALA A 150 7.66 6.43 -6.38
CA ALA A 150 8.52 7.53 -6.84
C ALA A 150 7.98 8.97 -6.66
N LYS A 151 6.71 9.17 -6.29
CA LYS A 151 6.05 10.47 -6.17
C LYS A 151 5.32 10.59 -4.84
N GLY A 152 5.70 11.58 -4.03
CA GLY A 152 5.00 11.96 -2.81
C GLY A 152 3.78 12.81 -3.07
N TRP A 153 2.91 12.89 -2.07
CA TRP A 153 1.73 13.75 -2.05
C TRP A 153 1.46 14.26 -0.63
N GLY A 154 0.55 15.22 -0.50
CA GLY A 154 0.19 15.88 0.75
C GLY A 154 0.80 17.28 0.88
N PRO A 155 0.65 17.93 2.05
CA PRO A 155 0.97 19.35 2.25
C PRO A 155 2.42 19.73 1.91
N CYS A 156 3.37 18.81 2.12
CA CYS A 156 4.79 19.02 1.85
C CYS A 156 5.21 18.75 0.39
N TYR A 157 4.27 18.48 -0.51
CA TYR A 157 4.54 18.08 -1.89
C TYR A 157 3.70 18.90 -2.87
N SER A 158 4.12 18.95 -4.14
CA SER A 158 3.34 19.60 -5.20
C SER A 158 2.03 18.90 -5.51
N ARG A 159 1.90 17.61 -5.18
CA ARG A 159 0.67 16.83 -5.33
C ARG A 159 -0.07 16.84 -4.00
N GLN A 160 -1.30 17.32 -3.96
CA GLN A 160 -2.07 17.35 -2.71
C GLN A 160 -2.77 16.02 -2.43
N PHE A 161 -3.19 15.31 -3.49
CA PHE A 161 -3.94 14.06 -3.37
C PHE A 161 -3.16 12.88 -3.96
N ILE A 162 -3.37 11.70 -3.40
CA ILE A 162 -2.76 10.48 -3.94
C ILE A 162 -3.23 10.17 -5.37
N THR A 163 -4.45 10.56 -5.72
CA THR A 163 -4.98 10.39 -7.08
C THR A 163 -4.28 11.28 -8.11
N SER A 164 -3.52 12.28 -7.66
CA SER A 164 -2.60 13.03 -8.51
C SER A 164 -1.30 12.25 -8.77
N CYS A 165 -0.98 11.20 -8.01
CA CYS A 165 0.19 10.36 -8.24
C CYS A 165 -0.02 9.47 -9.47
N PRO A 166 1.03 9.29 -10.31
CA PRO A 166 0.92 8.53 -11.55
C PRO A 166 0.75 7.02 -11.32
N CYS A 167 1.35 6.46 -10.26
CA CYS A 167 1.28 5.03 -9.95
C CYS A 167 1.25 4.84 -8.43
N TRP A 168 0.21 4.18 -7.93
CA TRP A 168 0.05 3.92 -6.50
C TRP A 168 -0.74 2.65 -6.23
N LEU A 169 -0.65 2.18 -4.99
CA LEU A 169 -1.32 1.01 -4.46
C LEU A 169 -2.27 1.41 -3.34
N GLU A 170 -3.40 0.73 -3.28
CA GLU A 170 -4.28 0.70 -2.12
C GLU A 170 -4.30 -0.72 -1.57
N ILE A 171 -3.98 -0.87 -0.29
CA ILE A 171 -3.96 -2.14 0.43
C ILE A 171 -5.13 -2.11 1.39
N LEU A 172 -6.10 -2.98 1.15
CA LEU A 172 -7.34 -3.09 1.92
C LEU A 172 -7.19 -4.27 2.87
N LEU A 173 -6.99 -3.99 4.16
CA LEU A 173 -6.76 -5.01 5.17
C LEU A 173 -8.09 -5.66 5.59
N ASN A 174 -8.13 -6.99 5.53
CA ASN A 174 -9.25 -7.76 6.03
C ASN A 174 -9.07 -7.92 7.54
N ASN A 175 -9.77 -7.11 8.33
CA ASN A 175 -9.88 -7.35 9.76
C ASN A 175 -10.90 -8.46 10.03
N HIS A 176 -10.61 -9.69 9.56
CA HIS A 176 -11.23 -10.88 10.10
C HIS A 176 -10.47 -11.22 11.39
N ARG A 177 -11.04 -10.81 12.51
CA ARG A 177 -10.76 -11.44 13.81
C ARG A 177 -11.74 -12.56 14.00
#